data_AF-A0A2P8CHX7-F1
#
_entry.id   AF-A0A2P8CHX7-F1
#
_cell.length_a   1.000
_cell.length_b   1.000
_cell.length_c   1.000
_cell.angle_alpha   90.00
_cell.angle_beta   90.00
_cell.angle_gamma   90.00
#
_symmetry.space_group_name_H-M   'P 1'
#
loop_
_entity.id
_entity.type
_entity.pdbx_description
1 polymer ?
#
loop_
_entity_poly.entity_id
_entity_poly.type
_entity_poly.pdbx_seq_one_letter_code
_entity_poly.pdbx_strand_id
1 'polypeptide(L)'
;MKKLLLFSLTGFMFIITSCVSPGKIRTTNKNNMLQIEPGMSKSDVISIMGGVETKPDEFGKLQVNPYHYEMFEVNPDDTVEVLWYYTDQVYADGIVNQAELTPIVLDNNKVVAIGWKFYQDFFKRKKLSAEKRDAEPVGEQATTDNSEAK
;
A
#
# COMPACT_ATOMS: atom_id res chain seq x y z
N MET A 1 -32.25 32.14 -48.87
CA MET A 1 -32.57 30.71 -48.70
C MET A 1 -31.34 29.86 -49.00
N LYS A 2 -31.11 28.82 -48.18
CA LYS A 2 -30.03 27.79 -48.22
C LYS A 2 -28.66 28.28 -47.71
N LYS A 3 -27.83 27.52 -46.98
CA LYS A 3 -27.82 26.21 -46.28
C LYS A 3 -26.46 26.23 -45.52
N LEU A 4 -26.39 25.97 -44.21
CA LEU A 4 -26.06 24.67 -43.59
C LEU A 4 -24.54 24.41 -43.37
N LEU A 5 -24.17 24.30 -42.08
CA LEU A 5 -23.10 23.50 -41.40
C LEU A 5 -21.61 23.87 -41.53
N LEU A 6 -20.92 23.96 -40.38
CA LEU A 6 -20.03 22.90 -39.83
C LEU A 6 -19.56 23.32 -38.41
N PHE A 7 -20.06 22.69 -37.34
CA PHE A 7 -19.41 21.62 -36.55
C PHE A 7 -18.20 22.03 -35.70
N SER A 8 -18.51 22.28 -34.41
CA SER A 8 -17.79 21.87 -33.20
C SER A 8 -16.26 21.98 -33.19
N LEU A 9 -15.75 23.06 -32.59
CA LEU A 9 -14.37 23.17 -32.14
C LEU A 9 -14.15 22.12 -31.04
N THR A 10 -13.63 20.96 -31.46
CA THR A 10 -13.48 19.77 -30.63
C THR A 10 -12.38 20.05 -29.62
N GLY A 11 -12.76 20.24 -28.36
CA GLY A 11 -11.84 20.37 -27.24
C GLY A 11 -11.02 19.08 -27.12
N PHE A 12 -9.74 19.17 -27.42
CA PHE A 12 -8.77 18.11 -27.17
C PHE A 12 -8.51 18.07 -25.66
N MET A 13 -9.35 17.35 -24.94
CA MET A 13 -9.18 17.08 -23.51
C MET A 13 -8.01 16.09 -23.38
N PHE A 14 -6.80 16.59 -23.15
CA PHE A 14 -5.67 15.78 -22.72
C PHE A 14 -6.02 15.17 -21.35
N ILE A 15 -6.50 13.93 -21.34
CA ILE A 15 -6.58 13.14 -20.13
C ILE A 15 -5.15 12.73 -19.80
N ILE A 16 -4.48 13.54 -18.98
CA ILE A 16 -3.21 13.19 -18.35
C ILE A 16 -3.48 12.01 -17.40
N THR A 17 -3.25 10.79 -17.88
CA THR A 17 -3.21 9.59 -17.06
C THR A 17 -1.91 9.62 -16.26
N SER A 18 -1.99 10.12 -15.02
CA SER A 18 -0.86 10.07 -14.09
C SER A 18 -0.63 8.63 -13.64
N CYS A 19 0.21 7.89 -14.38
CA CYS A 19 0.73 6.61 -13.92
C CYS A 19 1.47 6.84 -12.60
N VAL A 20 1.14 6.07 -11.58
CA VAL A 20 1.86 6.09 -10.31
C VAL A 20 2.88 4.97 -10.35
N SER A 21 4.18 5.27 -10.22
CA SER A 21 5.19 4.21 -10.19
C SER A 21 5.07 3.39 -8.89
N PRO A 22 5.42 2.09 -8.91
CA PRO A 22 5.45 1.25 -7.71
C PRO A 22 6.31 1.85 -6.59
N GLY A 23 7.42 2.51 -6.95
CA GLY A 23 8.27 3.24 -6.00
C GLY A 23 7.53 4.35 -5.26
N LYS A 24 6.70 5.12 -5.96
CA LYS A 24 5.88 6.18 -5.34
C LYS A 24 4.87 5.61 -4.35
N ILE A 25 4.25 4.47 -4.65
CA ILE A 25 3.31 3.80 -3.75
C ILE A 25 4.03 3.37 -2.46
N ARG A 26 5.20 2.75 -2.57
CA ARG A 26 6.02 2.37 -1.41
C ARG A 26 6.40 3.56 -0.55
N THR A 27 6.92 4.63 -1.16
CA THR A 27 7.31 5.85 -0.44
C THR A 27 6.10 6.49 0.26
N THR A 28 4.95 6.58 -0.41
CA THR A 28 3.70 7.07 0.21
C THR A 28 3.29 6.21 1.40
N ASN A 29 3.28 4.87 1.24
CA ASN A 29 2.93 3.97 2.34
C ASN A 29 3.91 4.08 3.51
N LYS A 30 5.23 4.14 3.26
CA LYS A 30 6.23 4.36 4.33
C LYS A 30 5.96 5.67 5.07
N ASN A 31 5.73 6.77 4.35
CA ASN A 31 5.49 8.09 4.95
C ASN A 31 4.18 8.16 5.74
N ASN A 32 3.12 7.52 5.24
CA ASN A 32 1.85 7.43 5.96
C ASN A 32 2.01 6.58 7.23
N MET A 33 2.77 5.49 7.15
CA MET A 33 2.96 4.57 8.27
C MET A 33 3.71 5.22 9.45
N LEU A 34 4.56 6.22 9.19
CA LEU A 34 5.21 7.03 10.24
C LEU A 34 4.21 7.80 11.13
N GLN A 35 2.98 7.97 10.67
CA GLN A 35 1.91 8.65 11.40
C GLN A 35 1.02 7.68 12.19
N ILE A 36 1.24 6.37 12.06
CA ILE A 36 0.43 5.36 12.74
C ILE A 36 1.00 5.11 14.13
N GLU A 37 0.14 5.21 15.14
CA GLU A 37 0.51 5.03 16.54
C GLU A 37 -0.28 3.87 17.19
N PRO A 38 0.28 3.22 18.22
CA PRO A 38 -0.47 2.26 19.02
C PRO A 38 -1.77 2.85 19.57
N GLY A 39 -2.86 2.09 19.52
CA GLY A 39 -4.18 2.51 19.99
C GLY A 39 -5.04 3.28 18.98
N MET A 40 -4.51 3.62 17.81
CA MET A 40 -5.33 4.12 16.69
C MET A 40 -6.37 3.08 16.27
N SER A 41 -7.55 3.55 15.83
CA SER A 41 -8.59 2.66 15.33
C SER A 41 -8.32 2.21 13.89
N LYS A 42 -8.99 1.15 13.42
CA LYS A 42 -8.93 0.77 11.98
C LYS A 42 -9.30 1.94 11.07
N SER A 43 -10.33 2.71 11.42
CA SER A 43 -10.75 3.87 10.62
C SER A 43 -9.66 4.94 10.54
N ASP A 44 -8.93 5.18 11.62
CA ASP A 44 -7.81 6.13 11.61
C ASP A 44 -6.68 5.61 10.71
N VAL A 45 -6.35 4.31 10.83
CA VAL A 45 -5.34 3.67 9.98
C VAL A 45 -5.71 3.77 8.51
N ILE A 46 -6.95 3.46 8.13
CA ILE A 46 -7.42 3.55 6.74
C ILE A 46 -7.43 5.01 6.26
N SER A 47 -7.77 5.97 7.12
CA SER A 47 -7.74 7.39 6.77
C SER A 47 -6.32 7.91 6.52
N ILE A 48 -5.33 7.44 7.29
CA ILE A 48 -3.93 7.86 7.16
C ILE A 48 -3.24 7.13 6.01
N MET A 49 -3.37 5.80 5.96
CA MET A 49 -2.73 4.97 4.94
C MET A 49 -3.37 5.13 3.57
N GLY A 50 -4.63 5.57 3.53
CA GLY A 50 -5.49 5.54 2.35
C GLY A 50 -6.23 4.20 2.23
N GLY A 51 -7.44 4.28 1.68
CA GLY A 51 -8.26 3.12 1.30
C GLY A 51 -8.38 3.01 -0.23
N VAL A 52 -8.96 1.90 -0.69
CA VAL A 52 -8.95 1.43 -2.09
C VAL A 52 -9.43 2.48 -3.12
N GLU A 53 -8.49 3.30 -3.62
CA GLU A 53 -8.44 3.75 -5.00
C GLU A 53 -7.49 2.82 -5.76
N THR A 54 -8.02 2.09 -6.74
CA THR A 54 -7.23 1.29 -7.67
C THR A 54 -6.48 2.23 -8.61
N LYS A 55 -5.21 2.52 -8.33
CA LYS A 55 -4.36 3.25 -9.29
C LYS A 55 -3.63 2.22 -10.14
N PRO A 56 -3.79 2.23 -11.48
CA PRO A 56 -2.90 1.45 -12.32
C PRO A 56 -1.47 1.93 -12.07
N ASP A 57 -0.58 0.99 -11.80
CA ASP A 57 0.85 1.25 -11.82
C ASP A 57 1.31 1.56 -13.26
N GLU A 58 2.61 1.80 -13.44
CA GLU A 58 3.21 2.06 -14.76
C GLU A 58 3.06 0.91 -15.77
N PHE A 59 2.66 -0.29 -15.31
CA PHE A 59 2.36 -1.47 -16.12
C PHE A 59 0.86 -1.73 -16.28
N GLY A 60 0.00 -0.85 -15.76
CA GLY A 60 -1.46 -0.97 -15.82
C GLY A 60 -2.08 -1.90 -14.76
N LYS A 61 -1.30 -2.39 -13.79
CA LYS A 61 -1.79 -3.25 -12.72
C LYS A 61 -2.41 -2.40 -11.61
N LEU A 62 -3.67 -2.69 -11.28
CA LEU A 62 -4.36 -2.00 -10.19
C LEU A 62 -3.74 -2.39 -8.86
N GLN A 63 -3.15 -1.42 -8.16
CA GLN A 63 -2.71 -1.63 -6.78
C GLN A 63 -3.82 -1.23 -5.81
N VAL A 64 -4.16 -2.15 -4.89
CA VAL A 64 -5.10 -1.92 -3.78
C VAL A 64 -4.34 -1.55 -2.52
N ASN A 65 -4.94 -0.70 -1.69
CA ASN A 65 -4.37 -0.27 -0.40
C ASN A 65 -5.41 -0.40 0.73
N PRO A 66 -5.18 -1.23 1.76
CA PRO A 66 -4.06 -2.17 1.94
C PRO A 66 -3.98 -3.19 0.78
N TYR A 67 -2.81 -3.81 0.62
CA TYR A 67 -2.59 -4.85 -0.40
C TYR A 67 -3.49 -6.05 -0.16
N HIS A 68 -3.56 -6.50 1.10
CA HIS A 68 -4.59 -7.43 1.58
C HIS A 68 -4.77 -7.29 3.09
N TYR A 69 -5.76 -7.98 3.63
CA TYR A 69 -6.00 -8.07 5.06
C TYR A 69 -6.34 -9.51 5.48
N GLU A 70 -6.06 -9.83 6.74
CA GLU A 70 -6.36 -11.11 7.37
C GLU A 70 -7.03 -10.88 8.71
N MET A 71 -7.97 -11.77 9.08
CA MET A 71 -8.69 -11.71 10.35
C MET A 71 -8.59 -13.06 11.06
N PHE A 72 -8.28 -13.00 12.35
CA PHE A 72 -8.10 -14.15 13.22
C PHE A 72 -9.04 -14.01 14.42
N GLU A 73 -9.92 -15.00 14.59
CA GLU A 73 -10.73 -15.12 15.80
C GLU A 73 -9.93 -15.91 16.85
N VAL A 74 -9.49 -15.24 17.91
CA VAL A 74 -8.77 -15.90 19.01
C VAL A 74 -9.78 -16.58 19.94
N ASN A 75 -10.89 -15.90 20.21
CA ASN A 75 -12.09 -16.37 20.88
C ASN A 75 -13.26 -15.43 20.52
N PRO A 76 -14.51 -15.70 20.96
CA PRO A 76 -15.68 -14.93 20.53
C PRO A 76 -15.62 -13.42 20.79
N ASP A 77 -14.84 -12.98 21.78
CA ASP A 77 -14.72 -11.56 22.17
C ASP A 77 -13.33 -10.97 21.83
N ASP A 78 -12.45 -11.74 21.15
CA ASP A 78 -11.07 -11.34 20.85
C ASP A 78 -10.74 -11.58 19.38
N THR A 79 -10.62 -10.49 18.63
CA THR A 79 -10.33 -10.50 17.19
C THR A 79 -9.02 -9.80 16.91
N VAL A 80 -8.18 -10.44 16.10
CA VAL A 80 -6.94 -9.86 15.58
C VAL A 80 -7.08 -9.66 14.08
N GLU A 81 -6.78 -8.46 13.60
CA GLU A 81 -6.74 -8.14 12.17
C GLU A 81 -5.33 -7.71 11.78
N VAL A 82 -4.88 -8.10 10.59
CA VAL A 82 -3.60 -7.67 10.02
C VAL A 82 -3.87 -7.00 8.69
N LEU A 83 -3.43 -5.76 8.55
CA LEU A 83 -3.46 -5.00 7.30
C LEU A 83 -2.06 -5.00 6.70
N TRP A 84 -1.93 -5.50 5.47
CA TRP A 84 -0.63 -5.63 4.81
C TRP A 84 -0.43 -4.54 3.77
N TYR A 85 0.64 -3.76 3.91
CA TYR A 85 0.92 -2.60 3.07
C TYR A 85 2.19 -2.78 2.25
N TYR A 86 2.11 -2.57 0.94
CA TYR A 86 3.28 -2.59 0.06
C TYR A 86 4.21 -1.42 0.39
N THR A 87 5.40 -1.74 0.89
CA THR A 87 6.32 -0.74 1.46
C THR A 87 7.74 -0.95 1.01
N ASP A 88 8.16 -2.18 0.74
CA ASP A 88 9.55 -2.49 0.38
C ASP A 88 9.66 -3.05 -1.04
N GLN A 89 10.86 -2.99 -1.60
CA GLN A 89 11.22 -3.74 -2.79
C GLN A 89 12.27 -4.77 -2.38
N VAL A 90 11.95 -6.03 -2.63
CA VAL A 90 12.84 -7.16 -2.38
C VAL A 90 13.25 -7.76 -3.72
N TYR A 91 12.31 -7.83 -4.68
CA TYR A 91 12.57 -8.34 -6.01
C TYR A 91 12.20 -7.29 -7.06
N ALA A 92 12.95 -7.24 -8.16
CA ALA A 92 12.70 -6.34 -9.28
C ALA A 92 11.94 -7.07 -10.41
N ASP A 93 10.95 -7.89 -10.05
CA ASP A 93 10.18 -8.74 -10.96
C ASP A 93 8.76 -8.20 -11.24
N GLY A 94 8.35 -7.12 -10.58
CA GLY A 94 7.02 -6.52 -10.69
C GLY A 94 5.92 -7.30 -9.95
N ILE A 95 6.28 -8.30 -9.15
CA ILE A 95 5.34 -9.12 -8.39
C ILE A 95 5.48 -8.81 -6.90
N VAL A 96 4.46 -8.12 -6.37
CA VAL A 96 4.35 -7.89 -4.93
C VAL A 96 4.20 -9.23 -4.20
N ASN A 97 5.18 -9.54 -3.38
CA ASN A 97 5.22 -10.74 -2.53
C ASN A 97 5.24 -10.36 -1.05
N GLN A 98 5.17 -11.37 -0.19
CA GLN A 98 5.01 -11.17 1.24
C GLN A 98 6.18 -10.39 1.87
N ALA A 99 7.43 -10.66 1.49
CA ALA A 99 8.60 -9.97 2.02
C ALA A 99 8.58 -8.44 1.80
N GLU A 100 7.83 -7.99 0.79
CA GLU A 100 7.68 -6.59 0.39
C GLU A 100 6.55 -5.85 1.11
N LEU A 101 5.76 -6.58 1.90
CA LEU A 101 4.67 -6.03 2.69
C LEU A 101 5.14 -5.69 4.11
N THR A 102 4.53 -4.68 4.70
CA THR A 102 4.68 -4.34 6.11
C THR A 102 3.33 -4.47 6.82
N PRO A 103 3.23 -5.28 7.88
CA PRO A 103 1.97 -5.47 8.61
C PRO A 103 1.69 -4.31 9.57
N ILE A 104 0.41 -3.91 9.66
CA ILE A 104 -0.18 -3.21 10.81
C ILE A 104 -1.15 -4.18 11.47
N VAL A 105 -0.92 -4.50 12.74
CA VAL A 105 -1.73 -5.44 13.50
C VAL A 105 -2.70 -4.67 14.39
N LEU A 106 -3.98 -5.03 14.31
CA LEU A 106 -5.03 -4.56 15.18
C LEU A 106 -5.51 -5.67 16.10
N ASP A 107 -5.65 -5.37 17.39
CA ASP A 107 -6.29 -6.22 18.39
C ASP A 107 -7.57 -5.50 18.82
N ASN A 108 -8.73 -6.09 18.57
CA ASN A 108 -10.05 -5.51 18.84
C ASN A 108 -10.17 -4.05 18.33
N ASN A 109 -9.90 -3.86 17.04
CA ASN A 109 -9.96 -2.57 16.33
C ASN A 109 -8.91 -1.54 16.80
N LYS A 110 -7.82 -1.94 17.46
CA LYS A 110 -6.78 -1.03 17.96
C LYS A 110 -5.38 -1.46 17.53
N VAL A 111 -4.59 -0.54 17.00
CA VAL A 111 -3.20 -0.84 16.60
C VAL A 111 -2.37 -1.31 17.80
N VAL A 112 -1.73 -2.46 17.67
CA VAL A 112 -0.87 -3.07 18.70
C VAL A 112 0.54 -3.39 18.23
N ALA A 113 0.75 -3.48 16.92
CA ALA A 113 2.07 -3.72 16.33
C ALA A 113 2.12 -3.18 14.90
N ILE A 114 3.31 -2.70 14.51
CA ILE A 114 3.61 -2.23 13.17
C ILE A 114 4.96 -2.85 12.78
N GLY A 115 5.04 -3.44 11.59
CA GLY A 115 6.27 -4.07 11.12
C GLY A 115 6.47 -5.52 11.56
N TRP A 116 7.29 -6.22 10.77
CA TRP A 116 7.55 -7.67 10.87
C TRP A 116 7.91 -8.14 12.27
N LYS A 117 8.86 -7.46 12.92
CA LYS A 117 9.33 -7.83 14.25
C LYS A 117 8.19 -7.82 15.28
N PHE A 118 7.43 -6.73 15.32
CA PHE A 118 6.36 -6.56 16.30
C PHE A 118 5.14 -7.43 15.98
N TYR A 119 4.85 -7.66 14.70
CA TYR A 119 3.86 -8.65 14.25
C TYR A 119 4.19 -10.06 14.77
N GLN A 120 5.41 -10.55 14.53
CA GLN A 120 5.84 -11.87 14.99
C GLN A 120 5.83 -11.98 16.51
N ASP A 121 6.33 -10.95 17.19
CA ASP A 121 6.33 -10.91 18.66
C ASP A 121 4.89 -10.94 19.22
N PHE A 122 3.94 -10.21 18.61
CA PHE A 122 2.54 -10.21 19.02
C PHE A 122 1.87 -11.56 18.78
N PHE A 123 2.02 -12.13 17.59
CA PHE A 123 1.42 -13.42 17.24
C PHE A 123 1.94 -14.54 18.14
N LYS A 124 3.24 -14.54 18.44
CA LYS A 124 3.83 -15.48 19.40
C LYS A 124 3.19 -15.36 20.79
N ARG A 125 2.93 -14.14 21.28
CA ARG A 125 2.27 -13.92 22.58
C ARG A 125 0.80 -14.37 22.58
N LYS A 126 0.06 -14.11 21.49
CA LYS A 126 -1.33 -14.54 21.30
C LYS A 126 -1.46 -16.03 20.93
N LYS A 127 -0.33 -16.75 20.77
CA LYS A 127 -0.27 -18.15 20.31
C LYS A 127 -0.91 -18.36 18.93
N LEU A 128 -0.81 -17.36 18.06
CA LEU A 128 -1.22 -17.41 16.67
C LEU A 128 -0.04 -17.84 15.78
N SER A 129 -0.34 -18.45 14.63
CA SER A 129 0.67 -18.78 13.63
C SER A 129 1.05 -17.52 12.86
N ALA A 130 2.28 -17.05 13.03
CA ALA A 130 2.81 -15.91 12.29
C ALA A 130 3.41 -16.35 10.95
N GLU A 131 3.24 -15.53 9.93
CA GLU A 131 4.02 -15.64 8.71
C GLU A 131 5.49 -15.28 8.96
N LYS A 132 6.36 -15.83 8.10
CA LYS A 132 7.79 -15.54 8.11
C LYS A 132 8.11 -14.53 7.02
N ARG A 133 8.95 -13.56 7.34
CA ARG A 133 9.65 -12.77 6.33
C ARG A 133 10.75 -13.64 5.74
N ASP A 134 10.63 -13.99 4.47
CA ASP A 134 11.53 -14.91 3.77
C ASP A 134 12.71 -14.20 3.07
N ALA A 135 12.69 -12.87 3.01
CA ALA A 135 13.79 -12.05 2.49
C ALA A 135 13.81 -10.63 3.08
N GLU A 136 15.01 -10.01 3.11
CA GLU A 136 15.18 -8.62 3.53
C GLU A 136 15.08 -7.65 2.34
N PRO A 137 14.64 -6.40 2.54
CA PRO A 137 14.59 -5.38 1.50
C PRO A 137 15.96 -5.14 0.87
N VAL A 138 15.96 -4.89 -0.44
CA VAL A 138 17.14 -4.32 -1.09
C VAL A 138 17.28 -2.90 -0.55
N GLY A 139 18.45 -2.59 0.03
CA GLY A 139 18.73 -1.24 0.51
C GLY A 139 18.50 -0.21 -0.61
N GLU A 140 17.82 0.88 -0.27
CA GLU A 140 17.44 1.94 -1.21
C GLU A 140 18.71 2.67 -1.68
N GLN A 141 19.36 2.16 -2.74
CA GLN A 141 20.38 2.93 -3.44
C GLN A 141 19.67 4.12 -4.06
N ALA A 142 20.07 5.32 -3.63
CA ALA A 142 19.62 6.58 -4.21
C ALA A 142 19.81 6.52 -5.73
N THR A 143 18.72 6.28 -6.46
CA THR A 143 18.70 6.51 -7.90
C THR A 143 18.81 8.02 -8.07
N THR A 144 20.03 8.52 -8.26
CA THR A 144 20.26 9.82 -8.86
C THR A 144 19.65 9.76 -10.25
N ASP A 145 18.40 10.23 -10.34
CA ASP A 145 17.73 10.46 -11.60
C ASP A 145 18.49 11.59 -12.32
N ASN A 146 19.41 11.19 -13.18
CA ASN A 146 20.27 12.08 -13.95
C ASN A 146 19.58 12.42 -15.28
N SER A 147 18.29 12.77 -15.23
CA SER A 147 17.52 13.23 -16.38
C SER A 147 17.50 14.76 -16.45
N GLU A 148 18.69 15.37 -16.48
CA GLU A 148 18.86 16.68 -17.11
C GLU A 148 20.01 16.58 -18.11
N ALA A 149 19.78 17.18 -19.30
CA ALA A 149 20.67 17.32 -20.44
C ALA A 149 20.73 16.15 -21.46
N LYS A 150 19.86 16.23 -22.48
CA LYS A 150 20.27 16.70 -23.81
C LYS A 150 19.08 17.12 -24.68
#